data_AF-A0A835QPN6-F1
#
_entry.id   AF-A0A835QPN6-F1
#
_cell.length_a   1.000
_cell.length_b   1.000
_cell.length_c   1.000
_cell.angle_alpha   90.00
_cell.angle_beta   90.00
_cell.angle_gamma   90.00
#
_symmetry.space_group_name_H-M   'P 1'
#
loop_
_entity.id
_entity.type
_entity.pdbx_description
1 polymer ?
#
loop_
_entity_poly.entity_id
_entity_poly.type
_entity_poly.pdbx_seq_one_letter_code
_entity_poly.pdbx_strand_id
1 'polypeptide(L)'
;MGFKHVLLLFLTSLSAIFPQDYANITVTVDLSDTVAETDDNFVCATIDWWPPEKCNYNDCPWGMTSVLNLDLNNPYLSKAIQAFNPLRIRVGGTLQNRIVYDVGSSKASCSPFMVTSVGLFGFSTGCLSMERWDEVNSLFLKTGQVLQTQ
;
A
#
# COMPACT_ATOMS: atom_id res chain seq x y z
N MET A 1 -45.03 26.80 30.44
CA MET A 1 -43.57 26.66 30.26
C MET A 1 -43.16 26.07 28.90
N GLY A 2 -43.99 25.26 28.22
CA GLY A 2 -43.60 24.59 26.96
C GLY A 2 -43.40 25.49 25.72
N PHE A 3 -44.17 26.57 25.56
CA PHE A 3 -44.13 27.37 24.33
C PHE A 3 -42.79 28.09 24.09
N LYS A 4 -42.15 28.60 25.16
CA LYS A 4 -40.83 29.24 25.08
C LYS A 4 -39.72 28.25 24.71
N HIS A 5 -39.84 26.98 25.11
CA HIS A 5 -38.84 25.95 24.85
C HIS A 5 -38.95 25.43 23.41
N VAL A 6 -40.18 25.28 22.92
CA VAL A 6 -40.44 24.98 21.50
C VAL A 6 -39.95 26.10 20.59
N LEU A 7 -40.20 27.36 20.95
CA LEU A 7 -39.71 28.52 20.19
C LEU A 7 -38.17 28.60 20.19
N LEU A 8 -37.52 28.32 21.32
CA LEU A 8 -36.06 28.29 21.42
C LEU A 8 -35.45 27.18 20.53
N LEU A 9 -36.03 25.97 20.57
CA LEU A 9 -35.61 24.85 19.72
C LEU A 9 -35.79 25.18 18.23
N PHE A 10 -36.89 25.83 17.86
CA PHE A 10 -37.17 26.27 16.49
C PHE A 10 -36.22 27.37 16.01
N LEU A 11 -35.82 28.29 16.89
CA LEU A 11 -34.83 29.33 16.57
C LEU A 11 -33.41 28.75 16.43
N THR A 12 -33.05 27.74 17.24
CA THR A 12 -31.75 27.07 17.14
C THR A 12 -31.63 26.15 15.93
N SER A 13 -32.75 25.60 15.43
CA SER A 13 -32.75 24.81 14.19
C SER A 13 -32.65 25.66 12.92
N LEU A 14 -33.02 26.96 12.98
CA LEU A 14 -32.85 27.88 11.85
C LEU A 14 -31.37 28.17 11.54
N SER A 15 -30.51 28.21 12.57
CA SER A 15 -29.05 28.37 12.40
C SER A 15 -28.33 27.17 11.78
N ALA A 16 -29.02 26.03 11.60
CA ALA A 16 -28.46 24.87 10.92
C ALA A 16 -28.55 24.96 9.38
N ILE A 17 -29.20 25.99 8.83
CA ILE A 17 -29.30 26.25 7.40
C ILE A 17 -28.33 27.38 7.04
N PHE A 18 -27.03 27.15 7.21
CA PHE A 18 -26.05 28.03 6.57
C PHE A 18 -26.15 27.84 5.05
N PRO A 19 -26.30 28.90 4.24
CA PRO A 19 -26.10 28.78 2.81
C PRO A 19 -24.65 28.32 2.61
N GLN A 20 -24.45 27.15 2.01
CA GLN A 20 -23.14 26.78 1.49
C GLN A 20 -22.79 27.83 0.43
N ASP A 21 -21.74 28.60 0.71
CA ASP A 21 -21.19 29.56 -0.23
C ASP A 21 -20.44 28.77 -1.31
N TYR A 22 -21.15 28.43 -2.38
CA TYR A 22 -20.58 27.70 -3.49
C TYR A 22 -19.83 28.68 -4.39
N ALA A 23 -18.50 28.62 -4.37
CA ALA A 23 -17.70 29.35 -5.33
C ALA A 23 -17.91 28.78 -6.74
N ASN A 24 -18.28 29.63 -7.70
CA ASN A 24 -18.31 29.24 -9.11
C ASN A 24 -16.87 29.19 -9.63
N ILE A 25 -16.44 28.01 -10.07
CA ILE A 25 -15.12 27.78 -10.67
C ILE A 25 -15.31 27.44 -12.15
N THR A 26 -14.58 28.13 -13.02
CA THR A 26 -14.53 27.79 -14.45
C THR A 26 -13.29 26.95 -14.72
N VAL A 27 -13.48 25.76 -15.30
CA VAL A 27 -12.41 24.87 -15.77
C VAL A 27 -12.43 24.88 -17.29
N THR A 28 -11.27 25.12 -17.92
CA THR A 28 -11.11 25.06 -19.38
C THR A 28 -10.20 23.89 -19.74
N VAL A 29 -10.61 23.09 -20.71
CA VAL A 29 -9.85 21.95 -21.22
C VAL A 29 -9.45 22.27 -22.66
N ASP A 30 -8.14 22.32 -22.92
CA ASP A 30 -7.59 22.48 -24.27
C ASP A 30 -7.30 21.10 -24.85
N LEU A 31 -7.82 20.84 -26.05
CA LEU A 31 -7.67 19.58 -26.78
C LEU A 31 -6.89 19.76 -28.09
N SER A 32 -6.24 20.91 -28.29
CA SER A 32 -5.49 21.22 -29.52
C SER A 32 -4.20 20.44 -29.64
N ASP A 33 -3.52 20.15 -28.52
CA ASP A 33 -2.23 19.46 -28.48
C ASP A 33 -2.15 18.44 -27.33
N THR A 34 -1.43 17.33 -27.55
CA THR A 34 -1.07 16.37 -26.49
C THR A 34 0.23 16.82 -25.82
N VAL A 35 0.18 17.13 -24.51
CA VAL A 35 1.36 17.61 -23.75
C VAL A 35 2.30 16.46 -23.34
N ALA A 36 1.73 15.30 -23.04
CA ALA A 36 2.47 14.10 -22.66
C ALA A 36 1.60 12.84 -22.81
N GLU A 37 2.26 11.69 -22.94
CA GLU A 37 1.63 10.37 -22.90
C GLU A 37 2.07 9.64 -21.63
N THR A 38 1.13 9.03 -20.93
CA THR A 38 1.40 8.22 -19.74
C THR A 38 1.70 6.77 -20.16
N ASP A 39 2.65 6.13 -19.48
CA ASP A 39 2.94 4.69 -19.67
C ASP A 39 1.67 3.85 -19.45
N ASP A 40 1.55 2.73 -20.18
CA ASP A 40 0.43 1.79 -20.00
C ASP A 40 0.28 1.36 -18.54
N ASN A 41 1.39 1.26 -17.79
CA ASN A 41 1.42 0.94 -16.36
C ASN A 41 1.56 2.17 -15.46
N PHE A 42 0.94 3.30 -15.85
CA PHE A 42 0.95 4.53 -15.07
C PHE A 42 0.44 4.30 -13.64
N VAL A 43 -0.61 3.49 -13.50
CA VAL A 43 -1.10 3.05 -12.20
C VAL A 43 -0.20 1.94 -11.69
N CYS A 44 0.34 2.11 -10.48
CA CYS A 44 1.24 1.16 -9.85
C CYS A 44 0.97 1.00 -8.35
N ALA A 45 1.45 -0.11 -7.79
CA ALA A 45 1.39 -0.42 -6.37
C ALA A 45 2.75 -0.92 -5.87
N THR A 46 2.95 -0.89 -4.56
CA THR A 46 4.17 -1.39 -3.91
C THR A 46 3.82 -2.40 -2.82
N ILE A 47 4.61 -3.48 -2.73
CA ILE A 47 4.62 -4.42 -1.61
C ILE A 47 5.96 -4.26 -0.90
N ASP A 48 5.93 -3.88 0.38
CA ASP A 48 7.13 -3.57 1.18
C ASP A 48 7.73 -4.83 1.85
N TRP A 49 8.93 -4.67 2.38
CA TRP A 49 9.76 -5.65 3.07
C TRP A 49 9.66 -5.59 4.60
N TRP A 50 8.96 -4.60 5.17
CA TRP A 50 8.89 -4.45 6.63
C TRP A 50 8.25 -5.65 7.33
N PRO A 51 8.92 -6.27 8.31
CA PRO A 51 8.35 -7.37 9.05
C PRO A 51 7.37 -6.87 10.13
N PRO A 52 6.52 -7.73 10.71
CA PRO A 52 5.54 -7.36 11.74
C PRO A 52 6.12 -6.60 12.94
N GLU A 53 7.38 -6.88 13.27
CA GLU A 53 8.11 -6.29 14.40
C GLU A 53 8.47 -4.82 14.15
N LYS A 54 8.24 -4.30 12.93
CA LYS A 54 8.40 -2.88 12.63
C LYS A 54 7.27 -2.08 13.27
N CYS A 55 7.53 -1.58 14.48
CA CYS A 55 6.64 -0.69 15.19
C CYS A 55 7.19 0.75 15.24
N ASN A 56 6.30 1.74 15.27
CA ASN A 56 6.57 3.17 15.47
C ASN A 56 5.55 3.70 16.46
N TYR A 57 5.98 4.48 17.45
CA TYR A 57 5.07 5.18 18.36
C TYR A 57 4.00 4.27 19.01
N ASN A 58 4.39 3.05 19.41
CA ASN A 58 3.51 2.00 19.95
C ASN A 58 2.46 1.43 18.97
N ASP A 59 2.63 1.63 17.66
CA ASP A 59 1.82 1.03 16.61
C ASP A 59 2.67 0.18 15.66
N CYS A 60 2.13 -0.94 15.18
CA CYS A 60 2.83 -1.92 14.33
C CYS A 60 2.06 -2.10 13.01
N PRO A 61 2.15 -1.12 12.09
CA PRO A 61 1.20 -1.00 10.98
C PRO A 61 1.35 -2.09 9.91
N TRP A 62 2.48 -2.80 9.87
CA TRP A 62 2.81 -3.73 8.79
C TRP A 62 2.17 -5.10 8.94
N GLY A 63 1.93 -5.58 10.17
CA GLY A 63 1.29 -6.88 10.43
C GLY A 63 1.66 -7.97 9.42
N MET A 64 0.64 -8.50 8.72
CA MET A 64 0.78 -9.53 7.67
C MET A 64 0.59 -8.94 6.26
N THR A 65 1.15 -7.76 5.97
CA THR A 65 0.95 -7.08 4.68
C THR A 65 2.22 -6.92 3.83
N SER A 66 3.34 -7.50 4.28
CA SER A 66 4.62 -7.41 3.57
C SER A 66 4.84 -8.57 2.61
N VAL A 67 5.80 -8.45 1.69
CA VAL A 67 6.18 -9.56 0.81
C VAL A 67 6.59 -10.81 1.60
N LEU A 68 7.02 -10.66 2.85
CA LEU A 68 7.46 -11.75 3.71
C LEU A 68 6.31 -12.67 4.16
N ASN A 69 5.10 -12.12 4.35
CA ASN A 69 4.03 -12.79 5.10
C ASN A 69 2.60 -12.50 4.63
N LEU A 70 2.42 -11.66 3.60
CA LEU A 70 1.12 -11.41 2.97
C LEU A 70 0.48 -12.72 2.50
N ASP A 71 -0.82 -12.90 2.76
CA ASP A 71 -1.59 -14.02 2.23
C ASP A 71 -1.83 -13.84 0.72
N LEU A 72 -0.97 -14.49 -0.07
CA LEU A 72 -1.02 -14.44 -1.53
C LEU A 72 -2.13 -15.31 -2.12
N ASN A 73 -2.76 -16.17 -1.31
CA ASN A 73 -3.90 -17.00 -1.73
C ASN A 73 -5.24 -16.29 -1.54
N ASN A 74 -5.24 -15.11 -0.93
CA ASN A 74 -6.46 -14.35 -0.69
C ASN A 74 -7.18 -14.01 -2.02
N PRO A 75 -8.44 -14.44 -2.22
CA PRO A 75 -9.16 -14.20 -3.46
C PRO A 75 -9.47 -12.72 -3.69
N TYR A 76 -9.59 -11.91 -2.64
CA TYR A 76 -9.80 -10.48 -2.77
C TYR A 76 -8.54 -9.75 -3.25
N LEU A 77 -7.36 -10.16 -2.78
CA LEU A 77 -6.08 -9.60 -3.25
C LEU A 77 -5.92 -9.83 -4.75
N SER A 78 -6.09 -11.09 -5.21
CA SER A 78 -5.96 -11.41 -6.62
C SER A 78 -6.99 -10.69 -7.51
N LYS A 79 -8.25 -10.58 -7.07
CA LYS A 79 -9.29 -9.82 -7.78
C LYS A 79 -9.00 -8.32 -7.82
N ALA A 80 -8.49 -7.76 -6.73
CA ALA A 80 -8.11 -6.35 -6.67
C ALA A 80 -6.97 -6.06 -7.66
N ILE A 81 -5.93 -6.90 -7.69
CA ILE A 81 -4.84 -6.76 -8.65
C ILE A 81 -5.34 -6.87 -10.09
N GLN A 82 -6.21 -7.84 -10.40
CA GLN A 82 -6.79 -8.01 -11.74
C GLN A 82 -7.67 -6.84 -12.18
N ALA A 83 -8.34 -6.15 -11.24
CA ALA A 83 -9.18 -5.00 -11.56
C ALA A 83 -8.36 -3.80 -12.08
N PHE A 84 -7.07 -3.71 -11.75
CA PHE A 84 -6.16 -2.67 -12.21
C PHE A 84 -5.33 -3.11 -13.43
N ASN A 85 -5.87 -3.86 -14.39
CA ASN A 85 -5.09 -4.35 -15.53
C ASN A 85 -4.85 -3.27 -16.62
N PRO A 86 -3.60 -2.86 -16.93
CA PRO A 86 -2.33 -3.35 -16.37
C PRO A 86 -1.88 -2.62 -15.09
N LEU A 87 -1.35 -3.37 -14.12
CA LEU A 87 -0.82 -2.84 -12.85
C LEU A 87 0.65 -3.21 -12.73
N ARG A 88 1.51 -2.21 -12.58
CA ARG A 88 2.91 -2.44 -12.19
C ARG A 88 3.00 -2.59 -10.68
N ILE A 89 3.54 -3.72 -10.22
CA ILE A 89 3.79 -3.96 -8.79
C ILE A 89 5.30 -3.95 -8.54
N ARG A 90 5.74 -3.01 -7.69
CA ARG A 90 7.10 -2.96 -7.16
C ARG A 90 7.18 -3.77 -5.87
N VAL A 91 8.09 -4.74 -5.81
CA VAL A 91 8.48 -5.38 -4.55
C VAL A 91 9.69 -4.64 -3.99
N GLY A 92 9.48 -3.75 -3.03
CA GLY A 92 10.51 -2.77 -2.67
C GLY A 92 10.17 -1.94 -1.45
N GLY A 93 11.18 -1.32 -0.86
CA GLY A 93 11.04 -0.57 0.38
C GLY A 93 12.38 -0.33 1.06
N THR A 94 12.34 0.19 2.29
CA THR A 94 13.56 0.57 3.03
C THR A 94 14.51 -0.60 3.29
N LEU A 95 13.96 -1.80 3.55
CA LEU A 95 14.76 -2.99 3.82
C LEU A 95 15.21 -3.75 2.55
N GLN A 96 14.89 -3.26 1.34
CA GLN A 96 15.22 -3.96 0.08
C GLN A 96 16.73 -4.23 -0.09
N ASN A 97 17.59 -3.40 0.47
CA ASN A 97 19.06 -3.57 0.41
C ASN A 97 19.61 -4.42 1.56
N ARG A 98 18.73 -5.05 2.36
CA ARG A 98 19.09 -5.91 3.50
C ARG A 98 18.48 -7.31 3.39
N ILE A 99 17.98 -7.68 2.21
CA ILE A 99 17.47 -9.02 1.95
C ILE A 99 18.53 -9.86 1.23
N VAL A 100 18.64 -11.13 1.60
CA VAL A 100 19.33 -12.17 0.81
C VAL A 100 18.33 -13.20 0.33
N TYR A 101 18.55 -13.78 -0.84
CA TYR A 101 17.72 -14.84 -1.39
C TYR A 101 18.36 -16.20 -1.09
N ASP A 102 17.55 -17.16 -0.66
CA ASP A 102 18.04 -18.51 -0.35
C ASP A 102 18.24 -19.36 -1.61
N VAL A 103 19.21 -18.96 -2.44
CA VAL A 103 19.52 -19.63 -3.71
C VAL A 103 20.67 -20.63 -3.56
N GLY A 104 20.48 -21.84 -4.09
CA GLY A 104 21.52 -22.87 -4.18
C GLY A 104 21.89 -23.50 -2.83
N SER A 105 23.12 -24.02 -2.73
CA SER A 105 23.66 -24.64 -1.51
C SER A 105 24.20 -23.57 -0.55
N SER A 106 23.37 -22.57 -0.23
CA SER A 106 23.77 -21.47 0.66
C SER A 106 24.17 -22.06 2.02
N LYS A 107 25.39 -21.75 2.50
CA LYS A 107 25.90 -22.24 3.80
C LYS A 107 25.33 -21.46 4.99
N ALA A 108 24.66 -20.35 4.73
CA ALA A 108 24.11 -19.48 5.75
C ALA A 108 22.66 -19.87 6.03
N SER A 109 22.26 -19.88 7.30
CA SER A 109 20.86 -20.08 7.67
C SER A 109 20.01 -18.94 7.12
N CYS A 110 18.96 -19.26 6.36
CA CYS A 110 17.96 -18.28 5.91
C CYS A 110 17.15 -17.78 7.12
N SER A 111 17.60 -16.68 7.71
CA SER A 111 16.99 -16.09 8.91
C SER A 111 16.10 -14.90 8.55
N PRO A 112 14.93 -14.75 9.18
CA PRO A 112 14.08 -13.59 8.98
C PRO A 112 14.75 -12.31 9.51
N PHE A 113 14.20 -11.15 9.15
CA PHE A 113 14.60 -9.89 9.77
C PHE A 113 14.37 -9.95 11.29
N MET A 114 15.35 -9.48 12.06
CA MET A 114 15.26 -9.34 13.50
C MET A 114 15.57 -7.90 13.90
N VAL A 115 14.88 -7.40 14.93
CA VAL A 115 15.18 -6.10 15.52
C VAL A 115 16.57 -6.14 16.15
N THR A 116 17.38 -5.11 15.89
CA THR A 116 18.73 -4.98 16.41
C THR A 116 19.12 -3.52 16.56
N SER A 117 19.94 -3.21 17.57
CA SER A 117 20.43 -1.85 17.84
C SER A 117 21.53 -1.39 16.89
N VAL A 118 22.18 -2.31 16.17
CA VAL A 118 23.33 -2.02 15.29
C VAL A 118 23.03 -2.20 13.81
N GLY A 119 21.88 -2.79 13.48
CA GLY A 119 21.45 -2.97 12.10
C GLY A 119 20.94 -1.68 11.48
N LEU A 120 21.15 -1.52 10.17
CA LEU A 120 20.60 -0.36 9.46
C LEU A 120 19.07 -0.38 9.56
N PHE A 121 18.49 0.78 9.85
CA PHE A 121 17.07 0.95 10.16
C PHE A 121 16.55 0.17 11.37
N GLY A 122 17.45 -0.33 12.23
CA GLY A 122 17.12 -1.12 13.40
C GLY A 122 16.88 -2.61 13.12
N PHE A 123 17.29 -3.13 11.96
CA PHE A 123 17.06 -4.52 11.56
C PHE A 123 18.31 -5.24 11.03
N SER A 124 18.35 -6.54 11.25
CA SER A 124 19.39 -7.44 10.72
C SER A 124 19.33 -7.49 9.19
N THR A 125 20.23 -8.26 8.58
CA THR A 125 19.94 -8.81 7.25
C THR A 125 18.81 -9.83 7.42
N GLY A 126 17.83 -9.79 6.53
CA GLY A 126 16.75 -10.77 6.43
C GLY A 126 16.97 -11.68 5.22
N CYS A 127 16.23 -12.77 5.16
CA CYS A 127 16.28 -13.72 4.08
C CYS A 127 14.88 -13.98 3.51
N LEU A 128 14.78 -14.08 2.17
CA LEU A 128 13.60 -14.55 1.47
C LEU A 128 13.90 -15.96 0.93
N SER A 129 13.09 -16.94 1.35
CA SER A 129 13.19 -18.30 0.80
C SER A 129 12.77 -18.33 -0.67
N MET A 130 13.31 -19.27 -1.43
CA MET A 130 12.89 -19.47 -2.82
C MET A 130 11.44 -19.92 -2.93
N GLU A 131 10.96 -20.71 -1.97
CA GLU A 131 9.54 -21.06 -1.86
C GLU A 131 8.66 -19.80 -1.78
N ARG A 132 9.00 -18.85 -0.91
CA ARG A 132 8.23 -17.62 -0.78
C ARG A 132 8.31 -16.76 -2.05
N TRP A 133 9.48 -16.73 -2.69
CA TRP A 133 9.63 -16.06 -3.98
C TRP A 133 8.73 -16.68 -5.07
N ASP A 134 8.64 -18.00 -5.11
CA ASP A 134 7.79 -18.72 -6.07
C ASP A 134 6.30 -18.44 -5.84
N GLU A 135 5.86 -18.31 -4.58
CA GLU A 135 4.48 -17.90 -4.26
C GLU A 135 4.18 -16.48 -4.79
N VAL A 136 5.08 -15.53 -4.55
CA VAL A 136 4.97 -14.15 -5.02
C VAL A 136 4.90 -14.10 -6.54
N ASN A 137 5.80 -14.81 -7.21
CA ASN A 137 5.81 -14.90 -8.67
C ASN A 137 4.54 -15.55 -9.21
N SER A 138 4.04 -16.60 -8.56
CA SER A 138 2.79 -17.29 -8.93
C SER A 138 1.58 -16.35 -8.86
N LEU A 139 1.51 -15.47 -7.86
CA LEU A 139 0.46 -14.44 -7.80
C LEU A 139 0.51 -13.51 -9.02
N PHE A 140 1.69 -13.03 -9.40
CA PHE A 140 1.83 -12.12 -10.55
C PHE A 140 1.49 -12.80 -11.88
N LEU A 141 1.94 -14.03 -12.08
CA LEU A 141 1.57 -14.83 -13.25
C LEU A 141 0.05 -15.07 -13.32
N LYS A 142 -0.58 -15.40 -12.19
CA LYS A 142 -2.03 -15.61 -12.10
C LYS A 142 -2.84 -14.34 -12.38
N THR A 143 -2.30 -13.17 -12.06
CA THR A 143 -2.99 -11.89 -12.19
C THR A 143 -2.65 -11.14 -13.47
N GLY A 144 -1.74 -11.66 -14.30
CA GLY A 144 -1.33 -11.07 -15.57
C GLY A 144 -0.44 -9.84 -15.44
N GLN A 145 0.21 -9.65 -14.28
CA GLN A 145 0.97 -8.45 -13.99
C GLN A 145 2.46 -8.58 -14.25
N VAL A 146 3.09 -7.45 -14.61
CA VAL A 146 4.53 -7.34 -14.82
C VAL A 146 5.23 -7.06 -13.49
N LEU A 147 6.12 -7.96 -13.10
CA LEU A 147 6.98 -7.80 -11.93
C LEU A 147 8.11 -6.81 -12.22
N GLN A 148 8.32 -5.83 -11.33
CA GLN A 148 9.52 -5.00 -11.32
C GLN A 148 10.28 -5.14 -10.00
N THR A 149 11.44 -5.80 -10.07
CA THR A 149 12.50 -5.72 -9.05
C THR A 149 13.57 -4.75 -9.55
N GLN A 150 13.97 -3.78 -8.71
CA GLN A 150 15.09 -2.89 -8.99
C GLN A 150 16.36 -3.40 -8.35
#